data_AF-A0A822CEY4-F1
#
_entry.id   AF-A0A822CEY4-F1
#
_cell.length_a   1.000
_cell.length_b   1.000
_cell.length_c   1.000
_cell.angle_alpha   90.00
_cell.angle_beta   90.00
_cell.angle_gamma   90.00
#
_symmetry.space_group_name_H-M   'P 1'
#
loop_
_entity.id
_entity.type
_entity.pdbx_description
1 polymer ?
#
loop_
_entity_poly.entity_id
_entity_poly.type
_entity_poly.pdbx_seq_one_letter_code
_entity_poly.pdbx_strand_id
1 'polypeptide(L)'
;MICIFLNMLCMCLEHYNQSRTYDLVLGYMNNFFVAIFTIECIIKLIALNFKYFTIPWNVFDFIIVIASILGQTLGEIMAQFFVHPTLLRVIRVARVGRVLRLVKGAKGIRTLLFALVVS
;
A
#
# COMPACT_ATOMS: atom_id res chain seq x y z
N MET A 1 12.59 2.95 1.06
CA MET A 1 12.12 4.12 1.86
C MET A 1 11.74 5.29 0.96
N ILE A 2 12.64 5.77 0.08
CA ILE A 2 12.33 6.87 -0.86
C ILE A 2 11.08 6.57 -1.71
N CYS A 3 10.96 5.37 -2.29
CA CYS A 3 9.78 4.99 -3.07
C CYS A 3 8.47 4.98 -2.26
N ILE A 4 8.53 4.68 -0.96
CA ILE A 4 7.36 4.68 -0.07
C ILE A 4 6.92 6.12 0.18
N PHE A 5 7.88 7.00 0.44
CA PHE A 5 7.64 8.44 0.61
C PHE A 5 7.08 9.06 -0.68
N LEU A 6 7.63 8.68 -1.83
CA LEU A 6 7.15 9.17 -3.13
C LEU A 6 5.74 8.65 -3.44
N ASN A 7 5.42 7.40 -3.12
CA ASN A 7 4.05 6.86 -3.23
C ASN A 7 3.08 7.63 -2.32
N MET A 8 3.49 7.97 -1.10
CA MET A 8 2.70 8.80 -0.19
C MET A 8 2.45 10.20 -0.75
N LEU A 9 3.48 10.86 -1.30
CA LEU A 9 3.32 12.17 -1.93
C LEU A 9 2.35 12.11 -3.12
N CYS A 10 2.43 11.08 -3.96
CA CYS A 10 1.45 10.88 -5.04
C CYS A 10 0.02 10.76 -4.51
N MET A 11 -0.20 10.15 -3.35
CA MET A 11 -1.53 10.10 -2.74
C MET A 11 -1.97 11.43 -2.13
N CYS A 12 -1.04 12.25 -1.63
CA CYS A 12 -1.34 13.60 -1.16
C CYS A 12 -1.72 14.56 -2.29
N LEU A 13 -1.29 14.28 -3.53
CA LEU A 13 -1.61 15.08 -4.70
C LEU A 13 -3.01 14.79 -5.27
N GLU A 14 -3.68 13.72 -4.82
CA GLU A 14 -5.09 13.45 -5.20
C GLU A 14 -5.99 14.57 -4.64
N HIS A 15 -6.72 15.26 -5.52
CA HIS A 15 -7.64 16.33 -5.12
C HIS A 15 -9.06 16.10 -5.65
N TYR A 16 -10.06 16.66 -4.96
CA TYR A 16 -11.45 16.57 -5.39
C TYR A 16 -11.66 17.37 -6.69
N ASN A 17 -12.39 16.78 -7.65
CA ASN A 17 -12.67 17.35 -8.97
C ASN A 17 -11.43 17.54 -9.89
N GLN A 18 -10.55 16.53 -9.94
CA GLN A 18 -9.39 16.50 -10.83
C GLN A 18 -9.76 16.14 -12.27
N SER A 19 -8.97 16.65 -13.23
CA SER A 19 -9.17 16.33 -14.64
C SER A 19 -8.88 14.86 -14.91
N ARG A 20 -9.63 14.25 -15.83
CA ARG A 20 -9.54 12.82 -16.17
C ARG A 20 -8.13 12.39 -16.57
N THR A 21 -7.35 13.28 -17.19
CA THR A 21 -5.95 13.01 -17.55
C THR A 21 -5.06 12.90 -16.31
N TYR A 22 -5.28 13.75 -15.30
CA TYR A 22 -4.54 13.70 -14.04
C TYR A 22 -4.86 12.42 -13.25
N ASP A 23 -6.15 12.05 -13.18
CA ASP A 23 -6.58 10.78 -12.57
C ASP A 23 -5.86 9.57 -13.19
N LEU A 24 -5.78 9.51 -14.52
CA LEU A 24 -5.11 8.43 -15.23
C LEU A 24 -3.61 8.39 -14.92
N VAL A 25 -2.93 9.53 -14.95
CA VAL A 25 -1.50 9.62 -14.64
C VAL A 25 -1.22 9.18 -13.20
N LEU A 26 -1.98 9.66 -12.22
CA LEU A 26 -1.84 9.24 -10.83
C LEU A 26 -2.14 7.74 -10.66
N GLY A 27 -3.12 7.22 -11.38
CA GLY A 27 -3.42 5.79 -11.45
C GLY A 27 -2.25 4.96 -11.95
N TYR A 28 -1.63 5.35 -13.06
CA TYR A 28 -0.44 4.68 -13.62
C TYR A 28 0.75 4.73 -12.66
N MET A 29 1.02 5.89 -12.05
CA MET A 29 2.08 6.02 -11.04
C MET A 29 1.82 5.11 -9.84
N ASN A 30 0.58 5.05 -9.36
CA ASN A 30 0.20 4.20 -8.24
C ASN A 30 0.39 2.71 -8.56
N ASN A 31 0.06 2.30 -9.79
CA ASN A 31 0.29 0.93 -10.27
C ASN A 31 1.79 0.62 -10.35
N PHE A 32 2.60 1.56 -10.87
CA PHE A 32 4.05 1.43 -10.93
C PHE A 32 4.69 1.18 -9.55
N PHE A 33 4.27 1.93 -8.52
CA PHE A 33 4.75 1.72 -7.16
C PHE A 33 4.36 0.34 -6.61
N VAL A 34 3.12 -0.11 -6.85
CA VAL A 34 2.68 -1.45 -6.45
C VAL A 34 3.53 -2.51 -7.12
N ALA A 35 3.80 -2.40 -8.42
CA ALA A 35 4.66 -3.33 -9.14
C ALA A 35 6.06 -3.43 -8.53
N ILE A 36 6.70 -2.30 -8.21
CA ILE A 36 8.00 -2.28 -7.54
C ILE A 36 7.96 -3.03 -6.20
N PHE A 37 6.96 -2.75 -5.35
CA PHE A 37 6.84 -3.40 -4.05
C PHE A 37 6.54 -4.89 -4.16
N THR A 38 5.76 -5.29 -5.16
CA THR A 38 5.52 -6.71 -5.47
C THR A 38 6.81 -7.41 -5.86
N ILE A 39 7.64 -6.79 -6.71
CA ILE A 39 8.94 -7.34 -7.11
C ILE A 39 9.88 -7.44 -5.89
N GLU A 40 9.99 -6.39 -5.07
CA GLU A 40 10.78 -6.41 -3.83
C GLU A 40 10.35 -7.57 -2.91
N CYS A 41 9.03 -7.78 -2.79
CA CYS A 41 8.45 -8.83 -2.00
C CYS A 41 8.78 -10.23 -2.54
N ILE A 42 8.66 -10.45 -3.85
CA ILE A 42 8.99 -11.72 -4.51
C ILE A 42 10.48 -12.04 -4.35
N ILE A 43 11.35 -11.06 -4.59
CA ILE A 43 12.81 -11.24 -4.43
C ILE A 43 13.12 -11.67 -2.99
N LYS A 44 12.55 -10.99 -1.99
CA LYS A 44 12.74 -11.35 -0.57
C LYS A 44 12.17 -12.72 -0.23
N LEU A 45 11.03 -13.11 -0.81
CA LEU A 45 10.44 -14.42 -0.59
C LEU A 45 11.38 -15.52 -1.09
N ILE A 46 11.93 -15.37 -2.30
CA ILE A 46 12.87 -16.33 -2.89
C ILE A 46 14.19 -16.36 -2.11
N ALA A 47 14.72 -15.21 -1.71
CA ALA A 47 15.99 -15.13 -1.00
C ALA A 47 15.93 -15.69 0.43
N LEU A 48 14.81 -15.48 1.15
CA LEU A 48 14.69 -15.86 2.57
C LEU A 48 13.91 -17.16 2.81
N ASN A 49 13.14 -17.67 1.83
CA ASN A 49 12.28 -18.84 1.95
C ASN A 49 11.44 -18.78 3.25
N PHE A 50 11.53 -19.80 4.12
CA PHE A 50 10.80 -19.86 5.39
C PHE A 50 11.20 -18.76 6.39
N LYS A 51 12.41 -18.19 6.30
CA LYS A 51 12.83 -17.07 7.16
C LYS A 51 12.09 -15.77 6.85
N TYR A 52 11.40 -15.69 5.71
CA TYR A 52 10.59 -14.54 5.35
C TYR A 52 9.45 -14.33 6.37
N PHE A 53 8.77 -15.40 6.77
CA PHE A 53 7.62 -15.36 7.67
C PHE A 53 7.99 -15.17 9.14
N THR A 54 9.25 -15.41 9.51
CA THR A 54 9.74 -15.21 10.88
C THR A 54 9.94 -13.73 11.20
N ILE A 55 10.10 -12.87 10.19
CA ILE A 55 10.29 -11.43 10.38
C ILE A 55 8.91 -10.75 10.26
N PRO A 56 8.31 -10.26 11.36
CA PRO A 56 6.93 -9.74 11.36
C PRO A 56 6.75 -8.56 10.41
N TRP A 57 7.82 -7.77 10.25
CA TRP A 57 7.89 -6.67 9.32
C TRP A 57 7.79 -7.09 7.85
N ASN A 58 8.32 -8.25 7.47
CA ASN A 58 8.19 -8.76 6.11
C ASN A 58 6.78 -9.30 5.87
N VAL A 59 6.19 -10.00 6.85
CA VAL A 59 4.79 -10.46 6.80
C VAL A 59 3.82 -9.27 6.65
N PHE A 60 4.02 -8.19 7.41
CA PHE A 60 3.22 -6.98 7.26
C PHE A 60 3.32 -6.36 5.85
N ASP A 61 4.52 -6.37 5.27
CA ASP A 61 4.75 -5.86 3.93
C ASP A 61 4.01 -6.68 2.87
N PHE A 62 4.08 -8.02 3.00
CA PHE A 62 3.37 -8.99 2.17
C PHE A 62 1.86 -8.77 2.19
N ILE A 63 1.27 -8.63 3.39
CA ILE A 63 -0.17 -8.37 3.55
C ILE A 63 -0.56 -7.07 2.84
N ILE A 64 0.22 -6.01 2.96
CA ILE A 64 -0.07 -4.73 2.27
C ILE A 64 0.05 -4.88 0.75
N VAL A 65 1.02 -5.64 0.23
CA VAL A 65 1.13 -5.90 -1.21
C VAL A 65 -0.12 -6.63 -1.70
N ILE A 66 -0.54 -7.70 -1.03
CA ILE A 66 -1.75 -8.45 -1.40
C ILE A 66 -3.00 -7.57 -1.33
N ALA A 67 -3.19 -6.83 -0.24
CA ALA A 67 -4.33 -5.91 -0.10
C ALA A 67 -4.33 -4.83 -1.18
N SER A 68 -3.16 -4.38 -1.63
CA SER A 68 -3.02 -3.39 -2.71
C SER A 68 -3.43 -3.96 -4.07
N ILE A 69 -3.02 -5.19 -4.38
CA ILE A 69 -3.40 -5.89 -5.63
C ILE A 69 -4.90 -6.15 -5.61
N LEU A 70 -5.44 -6.73 -4.53
CA LEU A 70 -6.87 -6.99 -4.39
C LEU A 70 -7.69 -5.69 -4.47
N GLY A 71 -7.24 -4.61 -3.84
CA GLY A 71 -7.93 -3.33 -3.90
C GLY A 71 -7.99 -2.74 -5.32
N GLN A 72 -6.93 -2.92 -6.11
CA GLN A 72 -6.90 -2.47 -7.51
C GLN A 72 -7.77 -3.36 -8.41
N THR A 73 -7.64 -4.68 -8.33
CA THR A 73 -8.42 -5.61 -9.16
C THR A 73 -9.91 -5.51 -8.86
N LEU A 74 -10.28 -5.39 -7.58
CA LEU A 74 -11.66 -5.12 -7.20
C LEU A 74 -12.11 -3.76 -7.76
N GLY A 75 -11.29 -2.71 -7.70
CA GLY A 75 -11.64 -1.41 -8.27
C GLY A 75 -11.96 -1.46 -9.77
N GLU A 76 -11.18 -2.22 -10.54
CA GLU A 76 -11.38 -2.41 -11.99
C GLU A 76 -12.67 -3.20 -12.29
N ILE A 77 -12.92 -4.28 -11.56
CA ILE A 77 -14.14 -5.09 -11.70
C ILE A 77 -15.39 -4.25 -11.36
N MET A 78 -15.30 -3.38 -10.35
CA MET A 78 -16.39 -2.51 -9.91
C MET A 78 -16.64 -1.33 -10.87
N ALA A 79 -15.68 -1.01 -11.75
CA ALA A 79 -15.91 -0.05 -12.82
C ALA A 79 -16.75 -0.65 -13.97
N GLN A 80 -16.70 -1.98 -14.14
CA GLN A 80 -17.49 -2.69 -15.16
C GLN A 80 -18.88 -3.10 -14.68
N PHE A 81 -19.03 -3.47 -13.41
CA PHE A 81 -20.31 -3.78 -12.78
C PHE A 81 -20.68 -2.62 -11.85
N PHE A 82 -21.80 -1.93 -12.07
CA PHE A 82 -22.26 -0.77 -11.26
C PHE A 82 -22.50 -1.14 -9.77
N VAL A 83 -21.43 -1.31 -8.96
CA VAL A 83 -21.52 -1.85 -7.59
C VAL A 83 -21.57 -0.75 -6.52
N HIS A 84 -22.17 -1.08 -5.38
CA HIS A 84 -22.40 -0.23 -4.22
C HIS A 84 -21.18 0.60 -3.73
N PRO A 85 -21.40 1.87 -3.34
CA PRO A 85 -20.36 2.82 -2.93
C PRO A 85 -19.61 2.46 -1.63
N THR A 86 -20.05 1.43 -0.89
CA THR A 86 -19.37 0.88 0.29
C THR A 86 -18.02 0.25 -0.06
N LEU A 87 -17.90 -0.44 -1.20
CA LEU A 87 -16.65 -1.11 -1.59
C LEU A 87 -15.57 -0.12 -2.04
N LEU A 88 -15.97 0.99 -2.67
CA LEU A 88 -15.06 2.09 -2.99
C LEU A 88 -14.41 2.70 -1.74
N ARG A 89 -15.12 2.72 -0.60
CA ARG A 89 -14.55 3.17 0.68
C ARG A 89 -13.47 2.21 1.18
N VAL A 90 -13.70 0.90 1.08
CA VAL A 90 -12.72 -0.12 1.51
C VAL A 90 -11.43 -0.01 0.69
N ILE A 91 -11.52 0.19 -0.62
CA ILE A 91 -10.34 0.36 -1.49
C ILE A 91 -9.52 1.57 -1.07
N ARG A 92 -10.16 2.69 -0.69
CA ARG A 92 -9.46 3.88 -0.18
C ARG A 92 -8.74 3.60 1.14
N VAL A 93 -9.38 2.87 2.06
CA VAL A 93 -8.77 2.49 3.35
C VAL A 93 -7.54 1.60 3.14
N ALA A 94 -7.59 0.66 2.19
CA ALA A 94 -6.46 -0.21 1.86
C ALA A 94 -5.20 0.59 1.44
N ARG A 95 -5.38 1.75 0.81
CA ARG A 95 -4.26 2.63 0.41
C ARG A 95 -3.55 3.26 1.61
N VAL A 96 -4.27 3.62 2.67
CA VAL A 96 -3.68 4.19 3.91
C VAL A 96 -2.71 3.21 4.57
N GLY A 97 -2.97 1.91 4.45
CA GLY A 97 -2.06 0.86 4.93
C GLY A 97 -0.64 0.97 4.37
N ARG A 98 -0.45 1.54 3.18
CA ARG A 98 0.88 1.72 2.57
C ARG A 98 1.73 2.74 3.32
N VAL A 99 1.12 3.79 3.88
CA VAL A 99 1.81 4.82 4.67
C VAL A 99 2.41 4.23 5.95
N LEU A 100 1.77 3.20 6.52
CA LEU A 100 2.28 2.49 7.70
C LEU A 100 3.65 1.85 7.46
N ARG A 101 4.05 1.62 6.21
CA ARG A 101 5.40 1.11 5.90
C ARG A 101 6.51 2.12 6.25
N LEU A 102 6.21 3.41 6.38
CA LEU A 102 7.18 4.41 6.85
C LEU A 102 7.61 4.17 8.30
N VAL A 103 6.73 3.57 9.11
CA VAL A 103 7.00 3.23 10.52
C VAL A 103 8.16 2.26 10.66
N LYS A 104 8.40 1.38 9.68
CA LYS A 104 9.59 0.48 9.66
C LYS A 104 10.90 1.23 9.80
N GLY A 105 11.01 2.40 9.17
CA GLY A 105 12.25 3.18 9.13
C GLY A 105 12.42 4.09 10.35
N ALA A 106 11.32 4.50 10.96
CA ALA A 106 11.31 5.42 12.08
C ALA A 106 11.47 4.66 13.41
N LYS A 107 12.73 4.46 13.84
CA LYS A 107 13.06 3.80 15.12
C LYS A 107 12.33 4.42 16.32
N GLY A 108 12.18 5.75 16.36
CA GLY A 108 11.48 6.46 17.45
C GLY A 108 9.97 6.17 17.50
N ILE A 109 9.30 6.13 16.35
CA ILE A 109 7.86 5.83 16.27
C ILE A 109 7.60 4.38 16.72
N ARG A 110 8.50 3.45 16.38
CA ARG A 110 8.39 2.05 16.84
C ARG A 110 8.42 1.95 18.37
N THR A 111 9.31 2.68 19.02
CA THR A 111 9.39 2.69 20.50
C THR A 111 8.12 3.26 21.13
N LEU A 112 7.57 4.34 20.56
CA LEU A 112 6.32 4.94 21.03
C LEU A 112 5.11 4.01 20.85
N LEU A 113 4.99 3.36 19.69
CA LEU A 113 3.94 2.38 19.45
C LEU A 113 4.04 1.18 20.41
N PHE A 114 5.25 0.73 20.72
CA PHE A 114 5.45 -0.37 21.66
C PHE A 114 5.06 0.03 23.09
N ALA A 115 5.37 1.26 23.50
CA ALA A 115 4.95 1.81 24.79
C ALA A 115 3.42 1.94 24.88
N LEU A 116 2.75 2.35 23.79
CA LEU A 116 1.30 2.44 23.71
C LEU A 116 0.61 1.07 23.82
N VAL A 117 1.14 0.05 23.16
CA VAL A 117 0.55 -1.31 23.17
C VAL A 117 0.73 -2.02 24.52
N VAL A 118 1.75 -1.62 25.28
CA VAL A 118 2.06 -2.16 26.62
C VAL A 118 1.32 -1.44 27.76
N SER A 119 0.81 -0.23 27.52
CA SER A 119 -0.02 0.52 28.48
C SER A 119 -1.47 0.03 28.46
#